data_AF-A0A6I1DXE9-F1
#
_entry.id   AF-A0A6I1DXE9-F1
#
_cell.length_a   1.000
_cell.length_b   1.000
_cell.length_c   1.000
_cell.angle_alpha   90.00
_cell.angle_beta   90.00
_cell.angle_gamma   90.00
#
_symmetry.space_group_name_H-M   'P 1'
#
loop_
_entity.id
_entity.type
_entity.pdbx_description
1 polymer ?
#
loop_
_entity_poly.entity_id
_entity_poly.type
_entity_poly.pdbx_seq_one_letter_code
_entity_poly.pdbx_strand_id
1 'polypeptide(L)' 'MPSNNPIIQLSNFIEDAYGTPEVLAQHLDLAVEMLFYVEEDTFSRRELQEVASALMSVMRVLRGI' A
#
# COMPACT_ATOMS: atom_id res chain seq x y z
N MET A 1 -3.71 26.23 -7.12
CA MET A 1 -4.91 25.40 -6.94
C MET A 1 -4.48 23.94 -7.03
N PRO A 2 -4.90 23.06 -6.11
CA PRO A 2 -4.68 21.64 -6.30
C PRO A 2 -5.30 21.21 -7.64
N SER A 3 -4.60 20.35 -8.38
CA SER A 3 -5.07 19.82 -9.66
C SER A 3 -6.36 19.03 -9.46
N ASN A 4 -7.35 19.19 -10.34
CA ASN A 4 -8.55 18.34 -10.34
C ASN A 4 -8.30 16.93 -10.93
N ASN A 5 -7.04 16.62 -11.29
CA ASN A 5 -6.64 15.31 -11.79
C ASN A 5 -6.34 14.37 -10.60
N PRO A 6 -7.06 13.24 -10.47
CA PRO A 6 -6.89 12.31 -9.36
C PRO A 6 -5.46 11.74 -9.23
N ILE A 7 -4.79 11.50 -10.36
CA ILE A 7 -3.44 10.93 -10.38
C ILE A 7 -2.42 11.93 -9.84
N ILE A 8 -2.57 13.21 -10.18
CA ILE A 8 -1.69 14.28 -9.69
C ILE A 8 -1.92 14.49 -8.19
N GLN A 9 -3.18 14.45 -7.72
CA GLN A 9 -3.46 14.53 -6.28
C GLN A 9 -2.84 13.38 -5.50
N LEU A 10 -2.92 12.16 -6.03
CA LEU A 10 -2.29 11.00 -5.41
C LEU A 10 -0.76 11.14 -5.38
N SER A 11 -0.14 11.57 -6.49
CA SER A 11 1.30 11.80 -6.54
C SER A 11 1.76 12.82 -5.51
N ASN A 12 1.06 13.96 -5.43
CA ASN A 12 1.38 15.01 -4.46
C ASN A 12 1.21 14.51 -3.03
N PHE A 13 0.15 13.75 -2.74
CA PHE A 13 -0.06 13.15 -1.43
C PHE A 13 1.08 12.19 -1.05
N ILE A 14 1.55 11.36 -2.01
CA ILE A 14 2.67 10.45 -1.77
C ILE A 14 3.95 11.23 -1.46
N GLU A 15 4.23 12.28 -2.22
CA GLU A 15 5.39 13.15 -2.01
C GLU A 15 5.31 13.88 -0.65
N ASP A 16 4.16 14.44 -0.31
CA ASP A 16 3.94 15.20 0.93
C ASP A 16 4.02 14.31 2.19
N ALA A 17 3.47 13.09 2.14
CA ALA A 17 3.37 12.22 3.30
C ALA A 17 4.53 11.23 3.44
N TYR A 18 5.07 10.74 2.32
CA TYR A 18 6.06 9.65 2.29
C TYR A 18 7.37 10.05 1.58
N GLY A 19 7.43 11.23 0.93
CA GLY A 19 8.61 11.69 0.20
C GLY A 19 8.74 11.07 -1.19
N THR A 20 8.75 9.73 -1.28
CA THR A 20 8.81 9.03 -2.58
C THR A 20 7.86 7.83 -2.65
N PRO A 21 7.43 7.42 -3.86
CA PRO A 21 6.66 6.19 -4.06
C PRO A 21 7.32 4.94 -3.48
N GLU A 22 8.65 4.85 -3.53
CA GLU A 22 9.42 3.74 -2.97
C GLU A 22 9.33 3.67 -1.45
N VAL A 23 9.31 4.82 -0.77
CA VAL A 23 9.12 4.88 0.69
C VAL A 23 7.71 4.43 1.06
N LEU A 24 6.69 4.82 0.31
CA LEU A 24 5.34 4.27 0.50
C LEU A 24 5.31 2.75 0.29
N ALA A 25 6.00 2.24 -0.74
CA ALA A 25 6.10 0.80 -0.97
C ALA A 25 6.75 0.07 0.23
N GLN A 26 7.77 0.64 0.86
CA GLN A 26 8.37 0.07 2.08
C GLN A 26 7.38 0.01 3.25
N HIS A 27 6.54 1.04 3.43
CA HIS A 27 5.50 1.02 4.46
C HIS A 27 4.43 -0.04 4.18
N LEU A 28 4.09 -0.27 2.91
CA LEU A 28 3.16 -1.33 2.52
C LEU A 28 3.75 -2.73 2.74
N ASP A 29 5.06 -2.93 2.57
CA ASP A 29 5.72 -4.20 2.92
C ASP A 29 5.58 -4.48 4.42
N LEU A 30 5.79 -3.46 5.27
CA LEU A 30 5.57 -3.60 6.72
C LEU A 30 4.11 -3.91 7.04
N ALA A 31 3.16 -3.32 6.33
CA ALA A 31 1.73 -3.63 6.50
C ALA A 31 1.42 -5.09 6.13
N VAL A 32 2.08 -5.64 5.10
CA VAL A 32 1.98 -7.08 4.77
C VAL A 32 2.55 -7.94 5.89
N GLU A 33 3.68 -7.56 6.50
CA GLU A 33 4.22 -8.25 7.67
C GLU A 33 3.25 -8.21 8.86
N MET A 34 2.56 -7.09 9.08
CA MET A 34 1.56 -6.95 10.14
C MET A 34 0.36 -7.90 9.97
N LEU A 35 0.02 -8.31 8.74
CA LEU A 35 -1.06 -9.29 8.50
C LEU A 35 -0.76 -10.66 9.12
N PHE A 36 0.51 -11.00 9.36
CA PHE A 36 0.90 -12.25 10.05
C PHE A 36 0.66 -12.21 11.56
N TYR A 37 0.41 -11.02 12.13
CA TYR A 37 0.19 -10.82 13.56
C TYR A 37 -1.27 -10.53 13.90
N VAL A 38 -2.19 -10.67 12.95
CA VAL A 38 -3.61 -10.55 13.25
C VAL A 38 -4.04 -11.72 14.14
N GLU A 39 -4.89 -11.42 15.12
CA GLU A 39 -5.41 -12.41 16.07
C GLU A 39 -6.09 -13.57 15.34
N GLU A 40 -5.82 -14.79 15.80
CA GLU A 40 -6.37 -16.02 15.23
C GLU A 40 -7.91 -15.94 15.17
N ASP A 41 -8.49 -16.53 14.12
CA ASP A 41 -9.94 -16.53 13.84
C ASP A 41 -10.63 -15.17 13.64
N THR A 42 -9.87 -14.05 13.58
CA THR A 42 -10.45 -12.73 13.25
C THR A 42 -10.82 -12.62 11.76
N PHE A 43 -9.97 -13.16 10.88
CA PHE A 43 -10.20 -13.22 9.44
C PHE A 43 -9.89 -14.62 8.92
N SER A 44 -10.56 -15.01 7.85
CA SER A 44 -10.19 -16.21 7.14
C SER A 44 -8.83 -16.05 6.46
N ARG A 45 -8.12 -17.18 6.28
CA ARG A 45 -6.88 -17.22 5.51
C ARG A 45 -7.03 -16.62 4.11
N ARG A 46 -8.20 -16.81 3.50
CA ARG A 46 -8.50 -16.28 2.16
C ARG A 46 -8.52 -14.76 2.16
N GLU A 47 -9.19 -14.15 3.13
CA GLU A 47 -9.26 -12.68 3.25
C GLU A 47 -7.87 -12.08 3.46
N LEU A 48 -7.06 -12.67 4.36
CA LEU A 48 -5.68 -12.23 4.57
C LEU A 48 -4.83 -12.33 3.28
N GLN A 49 -5.01 -13.40 2.50
CA GLN A 49 -4.31 -13.59 1.23
C GLN A 49 -4.76 -12.58 0.15
N GLU A 50 -6.05 -12.27 0.09
CA GLU A 50 -6.60 -11.28 -0.84
C GLU A 50 -6.05 -9.87 -0.52
N VAL A 51 -6.01 -9.49 0.76
CA VAL A 51 -5.42 -8.22 1.21
C VAL A 51 -3.93 -8.16 0.92
N ALA A 52 -3.17 -9.21 1.30
CA ALA A 52 -1.74 -9.27 1.02
C ALA A 52 -1.46 -9.15 -0.49
N SER A 53 -2.25 -9.83 -1.33
CA SER A 53 -2.12 -9.77 -2.79
C SER A 53 -2.41 -8.37 -3.34
N ALA A 54 -3.42 -7.69 -2.80
CA ALA A 54 -3.75 -6.32 -3.19
C ALA A 54 -2.62 -5.34 -2.83
N LEU A 55 -2.05 -5.45 -1.63
CA LEU A 55 -0.91 -4.63 -1.21
C LEU A 55 0.31 -4.88 -2.08
N MET A 56 0.63 -6.15 -2.35
CA MET A 56 1.72 -6.54 -3.26
C MET A 56 1.55 -5.98 -4.67
N SER A 57 0.31 -5.91 -5.18
CA SER A 57 0.02 -5.31 -6.49
C SER A 57 0.32 -3.81 -6.51
N VAL A 58 -0.10 -3.08 -5.48
CA VAL A 58 0.17 -1.64 -5.34
C VAL A 58 1.67 -1.37 -5.22
N MET A 59 2.39 -2.17 -4.42
CA MET A 59 3.84 -2.03 -4.27
C MET A 59 4.61 -2.21 -5.58
N ARG A 60 4.17 -3.13 -6.45
CA ARG A 60 4.79 -3.30 -7.78
C ARG A 60 4.67 -2.03 -8.62
N VAL A 61 3.47 -1.45 -8.65
CA VAL A 61 3.23 -0.17 -9.36
C VAL A 61 4.10 0.95 -8.81
N LEU A 62 4.16 1.09 -7.48
CA LEU A 62 4.98 2.13 -6.82
C LEU A 62 6.48 1.97 -7.08
N ARG A 63 6.95 0.74 -7.27
CA ARG A 63 8.36 0.41 -7.59
C ARG A 63 8.67 0.42 -9.09
N GLY A 64 7.66 0.55 -9.95
CA GLY A 64 7.83 0.50 -11.40
C GLY A 64 8.22 -0.87 -11.97
N ILE A 65 7.79 -1.97 -11.32
CA ILE A 65 8.06 -3.38 -11.71
C ILE A 65 6.80 -4.14 -12.11
#